data_AF-A0A7J7KE38-F1
#
_entry.id   AF-A0A7J7KE38-F1
#
_cell.length_a   1.000
_cell.length_b   1.000
_cell.length_c   1.000
_cell.angle_alpha   90.00
_cell.angle_beta   90.00
_cell.angle_gamma   90.00
#
_symmetry.space_group_name_H-M   'P 1'
#
loop_
_entity.id
_entity.type
_entity.pdbx_description
1 polymer ?
#
loop_
_entity_poly.entity_id
_entity_poly.type
_entity_poly.pdbx_seq_one_letter_code
_entity_poly.pdbx_strand_id
1 'polypeptide(L)'
;MLCHPPYNLVFGALGEFLMCFSLYTNGYKLLSTKQPPGSLKCLHGIRFLSLTWVILGHTLVFSLNSVVNPLTLFAWMKTWSFQVLVNGTVSVDSFFVLSAVLTSYLLLVQLEKGKTISRKFFISVPVMYLHRYIRLTPAYGFMLLFYTCLMLYSYDGPLKPVNTAIGDAFCSSHWYANILYVNNVVKPLEQCAPWSWYLSDDFQYFLLTPFVVYIYTGQLGTQSMFLS
;
A
#
# COMPACT_ATOMS: atom_id res chain seq x y z
N MET A 1 -7.99 -10.79 31.64
CA MET A 1 -6.80 -11.62 31.90
C MET A 1 -6.81 -12.72 30.83
N LEU A 2 -6.31 -12.45 29.63
CA LEU A 2 -6.41 -13.38 28.50
C LEU A 2 -5.03 -13.91 28.15
N CYS A 3 -4.86 -15.22 28.39
CA CYS A 3 -3.71 -16.09 28.21
C CYS A 3 -2.64 -15.59 27.23
N HIS A 4 -1.51 -15.12 27.79
CA HIS A 4 -0.21 -15.42 27.22
C HIS A 4 -0.03 -16.94 27.26
N PRO A 5 0.18 -17.64 26.14
CA PRO A 5 0.53 -19.05 26.23
C PRO A 5 1.99 -19.14 26.72
N PRO A 6 2.31 -20.06 27.64
CA PRO A 6 3.65 -20.25 28.15
C PRO A 6 4.44 -21.12 27.16
N TYR A 7 4.80 -20.59 25.98
CA TYR A 7 5.66 -21.31 25.03
C TYR A 7 7.13 -20.89 25.09
N ASN A 8 7.48 -19.92 25.94
CA ASN A 8 8.82 -19.32 26.01
C ASN A 8 9.92 -20.23 26.60
N LEU A 9 9.68 -21.54 26.79
CA LEU A 9 10.61 -22.45 27.46
C LEU A 9 11.05 -23.67 26.64
N VAL A 10 10.51 -23.90 25.42
CA VAL A 10 10.80 -25.14 24.67
C VAL A 10 11.44 -24.89 23.29
N PHE A 11 11.30 -23.71 22.71
CA PHE A 11 11.86 -23.39 21.39
C PHE A 11 13.02 -22.39 21.54
N GLY A 12 14.23 -22.77 21.11
CA GLY A 12 15.35 -21.83 20.99
C GLY A 12 15.09 -20.77 19.90
N ALA A 13 16.04 -19.84 19.69
CA ALA A 13 15.91 -18.76 18.71
C ALA A 13 15.49 -19.21 17.30
N LEU A 14 15.94 -20.39 16.86
CA LEU A 14 15.53 -21.00 15.59
C LEU A 14 14.04 -21.38 15.60
N GLY A 15 13.53 -21.91 16.70
CA GLY A 15 12.13 -22.27 16.83
C GLY A 15 11.21 -21.04 16.85
N GLU A 16 11.61 -19.96 17.53
CA GLU A 16 10.87 -18.68 17.47
C GLU A 16 10.83 -18.13 16.04
N PHE A 17 11.96 -18.18 15.32
CA PHE A 17 12.02 -17.78 13.93
C PHE A 17 11.12 -18.63 13.02
N LEU A 18 11.13 -19.96 13.19
CA LEU A 18 10.25 -20.87 12.43
C LEU A 18 8.77 -20.61 12.73
N MET A 19 8.42 -20.24 13.96
CA MET A 19 7.06 -19.86 14.32
C MET A 19 6.57 -18.60 13.60
N CYS A 20 7.46 -17.69 13.19
CA CYS A 20 7.09 -16.55 12.33
C CYS A 20 6.52 -16.99 10.97
N PHE A 21 6.83 -18.19 10.49
CA PHE A 21 6.36 -18.75 9.22
C PHE A 21 5.28 -19.83 9.38
N SER A 22 4.82 -20.10 10.60
CA SER A 22 3.80 -21.11 10.87
C SER A 22 2.44 -20.71 10.28
N LEU A 23 2.00 -21.46 9.25
CA LEU A 23 0.70 -21.24 8.60
C LEU A 23 -0.48 -21.36 9.58
N TYR A 24 -0.42 -22.29 10.53
CA TYR A 24 -1.49 -22.49 11.51
C TYR A 24 -1.65 -21.28 12.43
N THR A 25 -0.56 -20.83 13.06
CA THR A 25 -0.63 -19.72 14.03
C THR A 25 -0.87 -18.38 13.35
N ASN A 26 -0.24 -18.13 12.19
CA ASN A 26 -0.49 -16.92 11.41
C ASN A 26 -1.89 -16.92 10.78
N GLY A 27 -2.38 -18.08 10.32
CA GLY A 27 -3.73 -18.24 9.79
C GLY A 27 -4.81 -17.98 10.84
N TYR A 28 -4.65 -18.52 12.05
CA TYR A 28 -5.55 -18.21 13.17
C TYR A 28 -5.57 -16.71 13.52
N LYS A 29 -4.40 -16.06 13.53
CA LYS A 29 -4.31 -14.61 13.75
C LYS A 29 -4.97 -13.81 12.62
N LEU A 30 -4.76 -14.21 11.37
CA LEU A 30 -5.28 -13.55 10.17
C LEU A 30 -6.82 -13.63 10.10
N LEU A 31 -7.38 -14.78 10.46
CA LEU A 31 -8.83 -15.01 10.44
C LEU A 31 -9.53 -14.52 11.73
N SER A 32 -8.78 -13.99 12.69
CA SER A 32 -9.35 -13.47 13.92
C SER A 32 -10.09 -12.16 13.68
N THR A 33 -11.34 -12.07 14.14
CA THR A 33 -12.15 -10.84 14.10
C THR A 33 -11.99 -9.98 15.35
N LYS A 34 -11.14 -10.38 16.30
CA LYS A 34 -10.86 -9.63 17.52
C LYS A 34 -10.16 -8.31 17.18
N GLN A 35 -10.72 -7.20 17.63
CA GLN A 35 -10.16 -5.87 17.39
C GLN A 35 -9.64 -5.26 18.69
N PRO A 36 -8.50 -4.55 18.66
CA PRO A 36 -8.00 -3.84 19.83
C PRO A 36 -8.94 -2.67 20.20
N PRO A 37 -9.02 -2.32 21.50
CA PRO A 37 -9.76 -1.14 21.95
C PRO A 37 -9.19 0.13 21.30
N GLY A 38 -10.06 0.99 20.79
CA GLY A 38 -9.67 2.21 20.05
C GLY A 38 -9.51 2.05 18.53
N SER A 39 -9.83 0.87 17.96
CA SER A 39 -9.88 0.69 16.51
C SER A 39 -11.07 1.40 15.87
N LEU A 40 -10.82 2.15 14.79
CA LEU A 40 -11.86 2.84 14.02
C LEU A 40 -12.44 1.91 12.96
N LYS A 41 -13.48 1.16 13.35
CA LYS A 41 -14.11 0.11 12.51
C LYS A 41 -14.56 0.59 11.14
N CYS A 42 -15.11 1.81 11.06
CA CYS A 42 -15.54 2.39 9.79
C CYS A 42 -14.37 2.56 8.80
N LEU A 43 -13.17 2.94 9.27
CA LEU A 43 -12.00 3.09 8.42
C LEU A 43 -11.54 1.75 7.83
N HIS A 44 -11.67 0.66 8.60
CA HIS A 44 -11.38 -0.68 8.08
C HIS A 44 -12.35 -1.07 6.95
N GLY A 45 -13.63 -0.75 7.09
CA GLY A 45 -14.65 -0.97 6.06
C GLY A 45 -14.38 -0.17 4.78
N ILE A 46 -14.11 1.14 4.91
CA ILE A 46 -13.79 2.00 3.76
C ILE A 46 -12.53 1.47 3.05
N ARG A 47 -11.48 1.14 3.81
CA ARG A 47 -10.24 0.58 3.24
C ARG A 47 -10.49 -0.71 2.46
N PHE A 48 -11.33 -1.60 2.98
CA PHE A 48 -11.69 -2.84 2.29
C PHE A 48 -12.40 -2.56 0.96
N LEU A 49 -13.41 -1.68 0.97
CA LEU A 49 -14.16 -1.31 -0.24
C LEU A 49 -13.26 -0.62 -1.27
N SER A 50 -12.43 0.34 -0.85
CA SER A 50 -11.48 1.03 -1.73
C SER A 50 -10.45 0.08 -2.33
N LEU A 51 -9.87 -0.84 -1.55
CA LEU A 51 -8.91 -1.81 -2.09
C LEU A 51 -9.57 -2.78 -3.07
N THR A 52 -10.79 -3.25 -2.76
CA THR A 52 -11.54 -4.15 -3.65
C THR A 52 -11.83 -3.47 -4.98
N TRP A 53 -12.23 -2.20 -4.95
CA TRP A 53 -12.51 -1.43 -6.15
C TRP A 53 -11.23 -1.14 -6.96
N VAL A 54 -10.10 -0.82 -6.31
CA VAL A 54 -8.79 -0.69 -6.98
C VAL A 54 -8.39 -2.00 -7.69
N ILE A 55 -8.56 -3.15 -7.03
CA ILE A 55 -8.24 -4.47 -7.61
C ILE A 55 -9.14 -4.74 -8.82
N LEU A 56 -10.45 -4.52 -8.67
CA LEU A 56 -11.42 -4.72 -9.75
C LEU A 56 -11.12 -3.83 -10.96
N GLY A 57 -10.85 -2.54 -10.72
CA GLY A 57 -10.51 -1.58 -11.76
C GLY A 57 -9.26 -1.99 -12.55
N HIS A 58 -8.15 -2.29 -11.88
CA HIS A 58 -6.93 -2.72 -12.56
C HIS A 58 -7.10 -4.05 -13.29
N THR A 59 -7.79 -5.03 -12.68
CA THR A 59 -8.04 -6.32 -13.31
C THR A 59 -8.76 -6.13 -14.65
N LEU A 60 -9.81 -5.31 -14.67
CA LEU A 60 -10.59 -5.07 -15.87
C LEU A 60 -9.81 -4.24 -16.89
N VAL A 61 -9.17 -3.13 -16.49
CA VAL A 61 -8.39 -2.26 -17.39
C VAL A 61 -7.28 -3.04 -18.11
N PHE A 62 -6.51 -3.87 -17.40
CA PHE A 62 -5.46 -4.66 -18.05
C PHE A 62 -6.03 -5.78 -18.91
N SER A 63 -7.20 -6.31 -18.56
CA SER A 63 -7.90 -7.31 -19.37
C SER A 63 -8.49 -6.73 -20.67
N LEU A 64 -8.63 -5.40 -20.80
CA LEU A 64 -9.15 -4.77 -22.02
C LEU A 64 -8.26 -5.04 -23.25
N ASN A 65 -6.96 -5.26 -23.03
CA ASN A 65 -6.02 -5.62 -24.10
C ASN A 65 -6.28 -7.02 -24.71
N SER A 66 -7.18 -7.81 -24.09
CA SER A 66 -7.52 -9.17 -24.51
C SER A 66 -8.92 -9.26 -25.13
N VAL A 67 -9.55 -8.13 -25.47
CA VAL A 67 -10.93 -8.09 -26.00
C VAL A 67 -10.96 -8.35 -27.50
N VAL A 68 -11.77 -9.31 -27.93
CA VAL A 68 -11.92 -9.69 -29.35
C VAL A 68 -12.67 -8.63 -30.16
N ASN A 69 -13.67 -7.95 -29.56
CA ASN A 69 -14.46 -6.91 -30.22
C ASN A 69 -14.47 -5.60 -29.39
N PRO A 70 -13.68 -4.58 -29.78
CA PRO A 70 -13.62 -3.32 -29.04
C PRO A 70 -14.92 -2.52 -29.07
N LEU A 71 -15.80 -2.71 -30.07
CA LEU A 71 -17.09 -2.02 -30.13
C LEU A 71 -18.03 -2.45 -28.99
N THR A 72 -17.99 -3.73 -28.61
CA THR A 72 -18.75 -4.25 -27.46
C THR A 72 -18.29 -3.59 -26.16
N LEU A 73 -16.97 -3.38 -26.02
CA LEU A 73 -16.40 -2.69 -24.87
C LEU A 73 -16.88 -1.23 -24.81
N PHE A 74 -16.86 -0.51 -25.93
CA PHE A 74 -17.39 0.86 -25.97
C PHE A 74 -18.87 0.95 -25.59
N ALA A 75 -19.67 -0.05 -25.93
CA ALA A 75 -21.06 -0.13 -25.50
C ALA A 75 -21.17 -0.35 -23.98
N TRP A 76 -20.37 -1.26 -23.41
CA TRP A 76 -20.35 -1.51 -21.96
C TRP A 76 -19.88 -0.31 -21.16
N MET A 77 -18.86 0.41 -21.62
CA MET A 77 -18.36 1.61 -20.93
C MET A 77 -19.44 2.69 -20.77
N LYS A 78 -20.45 2.73 -21.64
CA LYS A 78 -21.57 3.69 -21.54
C LYS A 78 -22.63 3.28 -20.51
N THR A 79 -22.60 2.04 -20.01
CA THR A 79 -23.56 1.57 -19.01
C THR A 79 -23.25 2.13 -17.63
N TRP A 80 -24.29 2.43 -16.85
CA TRP A 80 -24.14 3.02 -15.52
C TRP A 80 -23.29 2.15 -14.57
N SER A 81 -23.43 0.82 -14.62
CA SER A 81 -22.64 -0.09 -13.80
C SER A 81 -21.15 -0.01 -14.10
N PHE A 82 -20.78 0.22 -15.37
CA PHE A 82 -19.38 0.35 -15.78
C PHE A 82 -18.79 1.73 -15.45
N GLN A 83 -19.63 2.74 -15.18
CA GLN A 83 -19.15 4.06 -14.76
C GLN A 83 -18.41 4.02 -13.42
N VAL A 84 -18.76 3.07 -12.54
CA VAL A 84 -18.01 2.80 -11.30
C VAL A 84 -16.55 2.45 -11.62
N LEU A 85 -16.30 1.72 -12.70
CA LEU A 85 -14.94 1.33 -13.10
C LEU A 85 -14.21 2.45 -13.79
N VAL A 86 -14.88 3.18 -14.69
CA VAL A 86 -14.32 4.32 -15.42
C VAL A 86 -13.88 5.42 -14.44
N ASN A 87 -14.65 5.65 -13.37
CA ASN A 87 -14.33 6.60 -12.31
C ASN A 87 -13.52 5.96 -11.16
N GLY A 88 -12.75 4.91 -11.43
CA GLY A 88 -11.98 4.17 -10.42
C GLY A 88 -10.92 5.01 -9.68
N THR A 89 -10.56 6.19 -10.19
CA THR A 89 -9.64 7.13 -9.53
C THR A 89 -10.14 7.54 -8.14
N VAL A 90 -11.45 7.70 -7.97
CA VAL A 90 -12.09 8.05 -6.67
C VAL A 90 -11.81 7.01 -5.59
N SER A 91 -11.63 5.74 -5.99
CA SER A 91 -11.27 4.67 -5.07
C SER A 91 -9.88 4.87 -4.48
N VAL A 92 -8.94 5.33 -5.29
CA VAL A 92 -7.55 5.58 -4.90
C VAL A 92 -7.47 6.83 -4.01
N ASP A 93 -8.25 7.87 -4.33
CA ASP A 93 -8.35 9.08 -3.51
C ASP A 93 -8.81 8.76 -2.08
N SER A 94 -9.81 7.90 -1.95
CA SER A 94 -10.29 7.43 -0.64
C SER A 94 -9.18 6.75 0.16
N PHE A 95 -8.37 5.92 -0.50
CA PHE A 95 -7.23 5.25 0.13
C PHE A 95 -6.16 6.26 0.59
N PHE A 96 -5.82 7.24 -0.25
CA PHE A 96 -4.86 8.29 0.08
C PHE A 96 -5.32 9.16 1.25
N VAL A 97 -6.59 9.57 1.27
CA VAL A 97 -7.17 10.35 2.38
C VAL A 97 -7.08 9.57 3.69
N LEU A 98 -7.44 8.28 3.69
CA LEU A 98 -7.35 7.44 4.88
C LEU A 98 -5.90 7.32 5.39
N SER A 99 -4.95 7.08 4.48
CA SER A 99 -3.51 7.00 4.81
C SER A 99 -2.98 8.30 5.40
N ALA A 100 -3.34 9.44 4.79
CA ALA A 100 -2.90 10.77 5.23
C ALA A 100 -3.51 11.16 6.58
N VAL A 101 -4.80 10.93 6.79
CA VAL A 101 -5.49 11.21 8.06
C VAL A 101 -4.90 10.38 9.19
N LEU A 102 -4.73 9.07 9.00
CA LEU A 102 -4.18 8.20 10.02
C LEU A 102 -2.75 8.57 10.38
N THR A 103 -1.91 8.83 9.37
CA THR A 103 -0.51 9.20 9.59
C THR A 103 -0.40 10.54 10.32
N SER A 104 -1.17 11.55 9.88
CA SER A 104 -1.17 12.88 10.50
C SER A 104 -1.68 12.82 11.93
N TYR A 105 -2.76 12.08 12.19
CA TYR A 105 -3.30 11.88 13.54
C TYR A 105 -2.27 11.25 14.48
N LEU A 106 -1.60 10.19 14.05
CA LEU A 106 -0.57 9.54 14.87
C LEU A 106 0.62 10.45 15.16
N LEU A 107 1.06 11.24 14.16
CA LEU A 107 2.13 12.22 14.35
C LEU A 107 1.73 13.33 15.33
N LEU A 108 0.52 13.87 15.21
CA LEU A 108 0.01 14.89 16.13
C LEU A 108 -0.08 14.36 17.57
N VAL A 109 -0.60 13.15 17.77
CA VAL A 109 -0.66 12.50 19.09
C VAL A 109 0.75 12.27 19.68
N GLN A 110 1.74 11.95 18.85
CA GLN A 110 3.13 11.81 19.31
C GLN A 110 3.72 13.17 19.73
N LEU A 111 3.40 14.24 19.00
CA LEU A 111 3.81 15.60 19.32
C LEU A 111 3.14 16.14 20.59
N GLU A 112 1.87 15.86 20.84
CA GLU A 112 1.19 16.26 22.09
C GLU A 112 1.83 15.60 23.32
N LYS A 113 2.20 14.32 23.21
CA LYS A 113 2.85 13.58 24.30
C LYS A 113 4.25 14.10 24.62
N GLY A 114 4.98 14.56 23.62
CA GLY A 114 6.26 15.22 23.77
C GLY A 114 6.08 16.72 23.57
N LYS A 115 5.66 17.46 24.62
CA LYS A 115 5.26 18.88 24.72
C LYS A 115 5.99 19.96 23.88
N THR A 116 7.00 19.62 23.07
CA THR A 116 7.70 20.49 22.12
C THR A 116 8.17 19.68 20.91
N ILE A 117 8.14 20.28 19.72
CA ILE A 117 8.90 19.82 18.53
C ILE A 117 10.38 19.81 18.91
N SER A 118 10.83 18.67 19.41
CA SER A 118 12.18 18.46 19.89
C SER A 118 13.03 17.84 18.78
N ARG A 119 14.36 17.86 18.95
CA ARG A 119 15.32 17.06 18.16
C ARG A 119 14.89 15.60 18.00
N LYS A 120 14.10 15.08 18.94
CA LYS A 120 13.46 13.75 18.88
C LYS A 120 12.54 13.55 17.67
N PHE A 121 11.81 14.57 17.21
CA PHE A 121 10.94 14.48 16.03
C PHE A 121 11.75 14.21 14.75
N PHE A 122 12.83 14.96 14.55
CA PHE A 122 13.72 14.77 13.39
C PHE A 122 14.45 13.42 13.42
N ILE A 123 14.67 12.84 14.60
CA ILE A 123 15.24 11.49 14.73
C ILE A 123 14.16 10.42 14.50
N SER A 124 12.91 10.65 14.92
CA SER A 124 11.82 9.68 14.75
C SER A 124 11.32 9.58 13.30
N VAL A 125 11.40 10.66 12.50
CA VAL A 125 10.91 10.67 11.12
C VAL A 125 11.62 9.64 10.23
N PRO A 126 12.98 9.58 10.17
CA PRO A 126 13.67 8.53 9.40
C PRO A 126 13.36 7.11 9.89
N VAL A 127 13.21 6.91 11.21
CA VAL A 127 12.82 5.61 11.78
C VAL A 127 11.42 5.20 11.33
N MET A 128 10.50 6.16 11.28
CA MET A 128 9.14 5.95 10.77
C MET A 128 9.15 5.52 9.30
N TYR A 129 9.96 6.17 8.47
CA TYR A 129 10.14 5.80 7.05
C TYR A 129 10.72 4.40 6.90
N LEU A 130 11.80 4.09 7.62
CA LEU A 130 12.44 2.78 7.59
C LEU A 130 11.48 1.67 8.02
N HIS A 131 10.74 1.88 9.11
CA HIS A 131 9.79 0.90 9.61
C HIS A 131 8.66 0.63 8.60
N ARG A 132 8.16 1.66 7.93
CA ARG A 132 7.14 1.48 6.87
C ARG A 132 7.71 0.74 5.67
N TYR A 133 8.93 1.10 5.24
CA TYR A 133 9.61 0.43 4.12
C TYR A 133 9.82 -1.06 4.39
N ILE A 134 10.43 -1.42 5.54
CA ILE A 134 10.66 -2.82 5.91
C ILE A 134 9.35 -3.60 6.06
N ARG A 135 8.25 -2.94 6.44
CA ARG A 135 6.94 -3.59 6.56
C ARG A 135 6.28 -3.87 5.20
N LEU A 136 6.38 -2.96 4.23
CA LEU A 136 5.65 -3.06 2.96
C LEU A 136 6.47 -3.73 1.85
N THR A 137 7.75 -3.36 1.75
CA THR A 137 8.62 -3.79 0.64
C THR A 137 8.79 -5.30 0.51
N PRO A 138 8.87 -6.12 1.59
CA PRO A 138 9.01 -7.56 1.43
C PRO A 138 7.82 -8.22 0.73
N ALA A 139 6.59 -7.85 1.12
CA ALA A 139 5.38 -8.37 0.50
C ALA A 139 5.25 -7.89 -0.96
N TYR A 140 5.60 -6.63 -1.21
CA TYR A 140 5.56 -6.05 -2.54
C TYR A 140 6.62 -6.66 -3.47
N GLY A 141 7.84 -6.87 -2.97
CA GLY A 141 8.92 -7.55 -3.68
C GLY A 141 8.58 -9.01 -4.00
N PHE A 142 7.94 -9.72 -3.07
CA PHE A 142 7.42 -11.07 -3.34
C PHE A 142 6.37 -11.06 -4.46
N MET A 143 5.45 -10.10 -4.46
CA MET A 143 4.45 -9.95 -5.53
C MET A 143 5.11 -9.66 -6.88
N LEU A 144 6.11 -8.78 -6.92
CA LEU A 144 6.89 -8.50 -8.13
C LEU A 144 7.60 -9.77 -8.63
N LEU A 145 8.29 -10.50 -7.76
CA LEU A 145 8.96 -11.75 -8.11
C LEU A 145 7.96 -12.78 -8.66
N PHE A 146 6.81 -12.92 -7.99
CA PHE A 146 5.75 -13.81 -8.43
C PHE A 146 5.23 -13.42 -9.82
N TYR A 147 5.02 -12.13 -10.07
CA TYR A 147 4.56 -11.61 -11.36
C TYR A 147 5.60 -11.81 -12.47
N THR A 148 6.87 -11.45 -12.24
CA THR A 148 7.89 -11.50 -13.29
C THR A 148 8.41 -12.92 -13.53
N CYS A 149 8.47 -13.76 -12.50
CA CYS A 149 9.11 -15.07 -12.61
C CYS A 149 8.10 -16.21 -12.69
N LEU A 150 7.04 -16.20 -11.88
CA LEU A 150 6.14 -17.36 -11.78
C LEU A 150 4.97 -17.28 -12.77
N MET A 151 4.40 -16.09 -12.97
CA MET A 151 3.24 -15.93 -13.86
C MET A 151 3.53 -16.29 -15.33
N LEU A 152 4.78 -16.18 -15.78
CA LEU A 152 5.19 -16.59 -17.13
C LEU A 152 4.95 -18.09 -17.40
N TYR A 153 4.92 -18.92 -16.36
CA TYR A 153 4.71 -20.36 -16.44
C TYR A 153 3.27 -20.79 -16.15
N SER A 154 2.43 -19.90 -15.60
CA SER A 154 1.10 -20.26 -15.14
C SER A 154 0.01 -20.15 -16.21
N TYR A 155 0.31 -19.61 -17.39
CA TYR A 155 -0.66 -19.50 -18.49
C TYR A 155 -0.03 -19.80 -19.85
N ASP A 156 -0.89 -20.21 -20.78
CA ASP A 156 -0.55 -20.36 -22.19
C ASP A 156 -1.68 -19.81 -23.05
N GLY A 157 -1.33 -19.03 -24.08
CA GLY A 157 -2.33 -18.32 -24.89
C GLY A 157 -1.72 -17.41 -25.95
N PRO A 158 -2.54 -16.91 -26.89
CA PRO A 158 -2.07 -16.20 -28.08
C PRO A 158 -1.33 -14.88 -27.75
N LEU A 159 -1.64 -14.25 -26.62
CA LEU A 159 -1.01 -13.02 -26.17
C LEU A 159 0.29 -13.25 -25.37
N LYS A 160 0.64 -14.49 -25.04
CA LYS A 160 1.82 -14.79 -24.22
C LYS A 160 3.12 -14.23 -24.81
N PRO A 161 3.47 -14.43 -26.09
CA PRO A 161 4.72 -13.91 -26.63
C PRO A 161 4.82 -12.38 -26.53
N VAL A 162 3.71 -11.68 -26.80
CA VAL A 162 3.64 -10.22 -26.73
C VAL A 162 3.78 -9.74 -25.28
N ASN A 163 3.02 -10.32 -24.37
CA ASN A 163 3.05 -9.95 -22.94
C ASN A 163 4.41 -10.23 -22.31
N THR A 164 5.05 -11.36 -22.66
CA THR A 164 6.39 -11.69 -22.18
C THR A 164 7.43 -10.73 -22.74
N ALA A 165 7.39 -10.40 -24.03
CA ALA A 165 8.33 -9.46 -24.63
C ALA A 165 8.23 -8.04 -24.02
N ILE A 166 7.00 -7.55 -23.81
CA ILE A 166 6.75 -6.25 -23.16
C ILE A 166 7.23 -6.29 -21.70
N GLY A 167 6.85 -7.34 -20.97
CA GLY A 167 7.25 -7.55 -19.58
C GLY A 167 8.77 -7.57 -19.42
N ASP A 168 9.47 -8.37 -20.24
CA ASP A 168 10.93 -8.48 -20.20
C ASP A 168 11.61 -7.13 -20.53
N ALA A 169 11.14 -6.42 -21.56
CA ALA A 169 11.70 -5.13 -21.94
C ALA A 169 11.56 -4.08 -20.83
N PHE A 170 10.38 -3.98 -20.21
CA PHE A 170 10.09 -2.97 -19.20
C PHE A 170 10.65 -3.36 -17.82
N CYS A 171 10.53 -4.62 -17.40
CA CYS A 171 10.99 -5.07 -16.10
C CYS A 171 12.52 -5.19 -16.01
N SER A 172 13.21 -5.66 -17.05
CA SER A 172 14.68 -5.79 -17.00
C SER A 172 15.37 -4.45 -16.76
N SER A 173 14.81 -3.37 -17.31
CA SER A 173 15.37 -2.03 -17.24
C SER A 173 14.82 -1.17 -16.09
N HIS A 174 13.59 -1.42 -15.59
CA HIS A 174 12.93 -0.55 -14.61
C HIS A 174 12.40 -1.24 -13.35
N TRP A 175 12.72 -2.51 -13.07
CA TRP A 175 12.26 -3.20 -11.84
C TRP A 175 12.57 -2.42 -10.55
N TYR A 176 13.70 -1.71 -10.51
CA TYR A 176 14.13 -0.93 -9.35
C TYR A 176 13.17 0.22 -9.04
N ALA A 177 12.49 0.78 -10.05
CA ALA A 177 11.58 1.90 -9.88
C ALA A 177 10.36 1.51 -9.04
N ASN A 178 9.92 0.26 -9.14
CA ASN A 178 8.88 -0.29 -8.29
C ASN A 178 9.38 -0.40 -6.84
N ILE A 179 10.54 -1.03 -6.59
CA ILE A 179 11.08 -1.19 -5.22
C ILE A 179 11.39 0.15 -4.53
N LEU A 180 11.84 1.14 -5.28
CA LEU A 180 12.09 2.49 -4.78
C LEU A 180 10.84 3.37 -4.67
N TYR A 181 9.66 2.86 -5.04
CA TYR A 181 8.39 3.60 -5.03
C TYR A 181 8.39 4.86 -5.92
N VAL A 182 8.94 4.76 -7.14
CA VAL A 182 9.05 5.86 -8.11
C VAL A 182 8.61 5.48 -9.53
N ASN A 183 7.96 4.33 -9.72
CA ASN A 183 7.48 3.86 -11.04
C ASN A 183 6.39 4.75 -11.66
N ASN A 184 5.71 5.58 -10.85
CA ASN A 184 4.75 6.59 -11.31
C ASN A 184 5.42 7.83 -11.93
N VAL A 185 6.69 8.11 -11.60
CA VAL A 185 7.42 9.30 -12.07
C VAL A 185 8.49 8.91 -13.09
N VAL A 186 9.25 7.85 -12.81
CA VAL A 186 10.32 7.39 -13.70
C VAL A 186 9.68 6.56 -14.82
N LYS A 187 9.71 7.10 -16.04
CA LYS A 187 9.21 6.45 -17.26
C LYS A 187 7.83 5.81 -17.06
N PRO A 188 6.79 6.63 -16.82
CA PRO A 188 5.45 6.14 -16.45
C PRO A 188 4.79 5.27 -17.53
N LEU A 189 5.30 5.27 -18.76
CA LEU A 189 4.80 4.43 -19.87
C LEU A 189 5.51 3.07 -19.95
N GLU A 190 6.64 2.87 -19.27
CA GLU A 190 7.49 1.66 -19.35
C GLU A 190 7.62 0.97 -17.97
N GLN A 191 6.50 0.86 -17.25
CA GLN A 191 6.49 0.31 -15.89
C GLN A 191 6.51 -1.22 -15.88
N CYS A 192 7.24 -1.81 -14.91
CA CYS A 192 7.26 -3.26 -14.71
C CYS A 192 5.92 -3.79 -14.15
N ALA A 193 5.41 -3.15 -13.10
CA ALA A 193 4.10 -3.49 -12.51
C ALA A 193 3.19 -2.24 -12.51
N PRO A 194 2.57 -1.90 -13.64
CA PRO A 194 1.85 -0.64 -13.79
C PRO A 194 0.68 -0.48 -12.81
N TRP A 195 -0.03 -1.55 -12.43
CA TRP A 195 -1.12 -1.48 -11.43
C TRP A 195 -0.69 -1.05 -10.03
N SER A 196 0.61 -1.01 -9.75
CA SER A 196 1.15 -0.66 -8.44
C SER A 196 1.54 0.81 -8.29
N TRP A 197 1.28 1.64 -9.30
CA TRP A 197 1.55 3.09 -9.27
C TRP A 197 1.01 3.78 -8.01
N TYR A 198 -0.20 3.43 -7.58
CA TYR A 198 -0.83 4.05 -6.41
C TYR A 198 -0.08 3.75 -5.10
N LEU A 199 0.63 2.62 -5.03
CA LEU A 199 1.44 2.29 -3.86
C LEU A 199 2.66 3.22 -3.76
N SER A 200 3.21 3.61 -4.90
CA SER A 200 4.29 4.60 -4.98
C SER A 200 3.82 5.99 -4.57
N ASP A 201 2.66 6.42 -5.05
CA ASP A 201 2.01 7.66 -4.61
C ASP A 201 1.78 7.67 -3.08
N ASP A 202 1.23 6.59 -2.52
CA ASP A 202 0.99 6.46 -1.07
C ASP A 202 2.29 6.51 -0.25
N PHE A 203 3.40 6.00 -0.78
CA PHE A 203 4.71 6.13 -0.14
C PHE A 203 5.24 7.57 -0.23
N GLN A 204 5.10 8.22 -1.38
CA GLN A 204 5.52 9.61 -1.62
C GLN A 204 4.74 10.59 -0.73
N TYR A 205 3.41 10.47 -0.65
CA TYR A 205 2.59 11.31 0.23
C TYR A 205 2.94 11.13 1.71
N PHE A 206 3.29 9.91 2.11
CA PHE A 206 3.75 9.66 3.47
C PHE A 206 5.10 10.28 3.79
N LEU A 207 6.03 10.33 2.83
CA LEU A 207 7.28 11.08 2.98
C LEU A 207 7.02 12.59 3.12
N LEU A 208 5.97 13.10 2.47
CA LEU A 208 5.59 14.51 2.57
C LEU A 208 4.84 14.84 3.87
N THR A 209 4.14 13.87 4.47
CA THR A 209 3.23 14.10 5.61
C THR A 209 3.90 14.78 6.82
N PRO A 210 5.08 14.33 7.32
CA PRO A 210 5.74 15.00 8.45
C PRO A 210 6.09 16.47 8.18
N PHE A 211 6.41 16.84 6.94
CA PHE A 211 6.70 18.24 6.59
C PHE A 211 5.45 19.09 6.67
N VAL A 212 4.32 18.58 6.17
CA VAL A 212 3.01 19.26 6.28
C VAL A 212 2.61 19.45 7.74
N VAL A 213 2.75 18.41 8.56
CA VAL A 213 2.47 18.47 10.01
C VAL A 213 3.40 19.47 10.71
N TYR A 214 4.68 19.50 10.34
CA TYR A 214 5.65 20.46 10.89
C TYR A 214 5.25 21.92 10.58
N ILE A 215 4.85 22.21 9.33
CA ILE A 215 4.39 23.56 8.94
C ILE A 215 3.12 23.93 9.71
N TYR A 216 2.15 23.01 9.79
CA TYR A 216 0.87 23.24 10.48
C TYR A 216 1.07 23.53 11.98
N THR A 217 1.90 22.74 12.65
CA THR A 217 2.20 22.93 14.09
C THR A 217 3.04 24.18 14.35
N GLY A 218 3.92 24.57 13.42
CA GLY A 218 4.63 25.85 13.46
C GLY A 218 3.67 27.05 13.43
N GLN A 219 2.63 26.99 12.60
CA GLN A 219 1.58 28.03 12.53
C GLN A 219 0.76 28.12 13.82
N LEU A 220 0.38 26.98 14.42
CA LEU A 220 -0.33 26.96 15.71
C LEU A 220 0.53 27.51 16.84
N GLY A 221 1.83 27.22 16.85
CA GLY A 221 2.78 27.78 17.83
C GLY A 221 2.94 29.30 17.71
N THR A 222 2.91 29.85 16.49
CA THR A 222 2.86 31.31 16.31
C THR A 222 1.53 31.89 16.77
N GLN A 223 0.39 31.27 16.48
CA GLN A 223 -0.92 31.77 16.90
C GLN A 223 -1.12 31.75 18.42
N SER A 224 -0.63 30.73 19.13
CA SER A 224 -0.68 30.70 20.59
C SER A 224 0.21 31.76 21.25
N MET A 225 1.35 32.10 20.64
CA MET A 225 2.23 33.19 21.08
C MET A 225 1.64 34.59 20.85
N PHE A 226 0.75 34.76 19.86
CA PHE A 226 0.03 36.02 19.63
C PHE A 226 -1.25 36.16 20.49
N LEU A 227 -1.70 35.08 21.13
CA LEU A 227 -2.90 35.03 21.98
C LEU A 227 -2.58 34.89 23.48
N SER A 228 -1.30 35.02 23.87
CA SER A 228 -0.83 35.09 25.27
C SER A 228 -0.12 36.40 25.55
#